data_AF-K7L8I4-F1
#
_entry.id   AF-K7L8I4-F1
#
_cell.length_a   1.000
_cell.length_b   1.000
_cell.length_c   1.000
_cell.angle_alpha   90.00
_cell.angle_beta   90.00
_cell.angle_gamma   90.00
#
_symmetry.space_group_name_H-M   'P 1'
#
loop_
_entity.id
_entity.type
_entity.pdbx_description
1 polymer ?
#
loop_
_entity_poly.entity_id
_entity_poly.type
_entity_poly.pdbx_seq_one_letter_code
_entity_poly.pdbx_strand_id
1 'polypeptide(L)'
;MDSNHALPQSQIILFFISLYLVAIGQGGHKPCVQAFGADQFDEKHPKEYKDRSSFFNWWYFTMCAGCMATLWILNYIQDNPSWVLGFGIPRVAMIIALLGTMT
;
A
#
# COMPACT_ATOMS: atom_id res chain seq x y z
N MET A 1 1.19 1.28 40.40
CA MET A 1 1.63 2.69 40.30
C MET A 1 2.32 2.79 38.95
N ASP A 2 1.72 3.29 37.88
CA ASP A 2 0.88 4.49 37.76
C ASP A 2 -0.26 4.23 36.75
N SER A 3 -1.50 4.21 37.22
CA SER A 3 -2.69 4.21 36.37
C SER A 3 -3.05 5.66 36.15
N ASN A 4 -2.77 6.25 34.96
CA ASN A 4 -3.42 7.45 34.37
C ASN A 4 -2.58 8.23 33.34
N HIS A 5 -1.56 7.66 32.68
CA HIS A 5 -1.15 8.24 31.39
C HIS A 5 -2.10 7.80 30.28
N ALA A 6 -3.38 8.19 30.40
CA ALA A 6 -4.26 8.21 29.24
C ALA A 6 -3.56 9.09 28.20
N LEU A 7 -3.36 8.57 26.98
CA LEU A 7 -2.83 9.38 25.90
C LEU A 7 -3.69 10.65 25.80
N PRO A 8 -3.09 11.84 25.62
CA PRO A 8 -3.85 13.06 25.42
C PRO A 8 -4.94 12.83 24.38
N GLN A 9 -6.16 13.29 24.65
CA GLN A 9 -7.30 13.13 23.73
C GLN A 9 -6.93 13.58 22.29
N SER A 10 -6.06 14.58 22.18
CA SER A 10 -5.50 15.04 20.91
C SER A 10 -4.72 13.97 20.15
N GLN A 11 -3.91 13.14 20.82
CA GLN A 11 -3.17 12.05 20.17
C GLN A 11 -4.10 10.96 19.65
N ILE A 12 -5.16 10.63 20.39
CA ILE A 12 -6.18 9.65 19.98
C ILE A 12 -6.94 10.18 18.75
N ILE A 13 -7.36 11.45 18.77
CA ILE A 13 -8.03 12.09 17.63
C ILE A 13 -7.11 12.09 16.41
N LEU A 14 -5.84 12.49 16.55
CA LEU A 14 -4.88 12.50 15.46
C LEU A 14 -4.62 11.10 14.90
N PHE A 15 -4.57 10.08 15.75
CA PHE A 15 -4.45 8.69 15.33
C PHE A 15 -5.62 8.26 14.44
N PHE A 16 -6.87 8.52 14.86
CA PHE A 16 -8.04 8.17 14.06
C PHE A 16 -8.15 8.98 12.77
N ILE A 17 -7.85 10.28 12.80
CA ILE A 17 -7.78 11.10 11.58
C ILE A 17 -6.76 10.50 10.61
N SER A 18 -5.57 10.12 11.10
CA SER A 18 -4.52 9.51 10.27
C SER A 18 -4.99 8.20 9.65
N LEU A 19 -5.66 7.33 10.42
CA LEU A 19 -6.24 6.08 9.90
C LEU A 19 -7.31 6.34 8.84
N TYR A 20 -8.20 7.31 9.04
CA TYR A 20 -9.22 7.67 8.05
C TYR A 20 -8.62 8.25 6.77
N LEU A 21 -7.58 9.08 6.87
CA LEU A 21 -6.85 9.59 5.70
C LEU A 21 -6.20 8.45 4.90
N VAL A 22 -5.58 7.49 5.59
CA VAL A 22 -5.05 6.28 4.94
C VAL A 22 -6.17 5.48 4.26
N ALA A 23 -7.31 5.29 4.93
CA ALA A 23 -8.45 4.56 4.35
C ALA A 23 -9.00 5.24 3.08
N ILE A 24 -9.15 6.57 3.08
CA ILE A 24 -9.60 7.34 1.91
C ILE A 24 -8.59 7.21 0.76
N GLY A 25 -7.30 7.40 1.04
CA GLY A 25 -6.23 7.28 0.04
C GLY A 25 -6.15 5.86 -0.54
N GLN A 26 -6.29 4.83 0.30
CA GLN A 26 -6.33 3.44 -0.14
C GLN A 26 -7.57 3.12 -0.98
N GLY A 27 -8.73 3.63 -0.58
CA GLY A 27 -10.01 3.45 -1.29
C GLY A 27 -10.06 4.11 -2.66
N GLY A 28 -9.37 5.25 -2.84
CA GLY A 28 -9.28 5.92 -4.14
C GLY A 28 -8.21 5.34 -5.06
N HIS A 29 -6.99 5.09 -4.56
CA HIS A 29 -5.88 4.74 -5.46
C HIS A 29 -6.07 3.38 -6.15
N LYS A 30 -6.55 2.35 -5.44
CA LYS A 30 -6.68 0.99 -5.99
C LYS A 30 -7.61 0.94 -7.21
N PRO A 31 -8.88 1.39 -7.11
CA PRO A 31 -9.78 1.34 -8.26
C PRO A 31 -9.34 2.27 -9.38
N CYS A 32 -8.78 3.46 -9.08
CA CYS A 32 -8.31 4.38 -10.12
C CYS A 32 -7.16 3.78 -10.94
N VAL A 33 -6.17 3.16 -10.29
CA VAL A 33 -5.04 2.53 -10.99
C VAL A 33 -5.49 1.31 -11.77
N GLN A 34 -6.41 0.51 -11.25
CA GLN A 34 -6.96 -0.64 -11.96
C GLN A 34 -7.81 -0.24 -13.17
N ALA A 35 -8.65 0.79 -13.04
CA ALA A 35 -9.44 1.33 -14.14
C ALA A 35 -8.54 1.94 -15.23
N PHE A 36 -7.56 2.74 -14.83
CA PHE A 36 -6.57 3.28 -15.76
C PHE A 36 -5.80 2.16 -16.47
N GLY A 37 -5.33 1.16 -15.74
CA GLY A 37 -4.65 0.00 -16.34
C GLY A 37 -5.53 -0.80 -17.30
N ALA A 38 -6.85 -0.89 -17.06
CA ALA A 38 -7.79 -1.51 -18.00
C ALA A 38 -7.97 -0.69 -19.28
N ASP A 39 -7.99 0.64 -19.16
CA ASP A 39 -8.17 1.60 -20.26
C ASP A 39 -6.98 1.65 -21.22
N GLN A 40 -5.80 1.16 -20.80
CA GLN A 40 -4.62 1.05 -21.65
C GLN A 40 -4.74 0.04 -22.80
N PHE A 41 -5.79 -0.80 -22.82
CA PHE A 41 -5.99 -1.84 -23.83
C PHE A 41 -7.21 -1.54 -24.70
N ASP A 42 -7.07 -1.51 -26.03
CA ASP A 42 -8.21 -1.33 -26.92
C ASP A 42 -9.05 -2.61 -27.04
N GLU A 43 -10.33 -2.50 -26.69
CA GLU A 43 -11.30 -3.60 -26.74
C GLU A 43 -11.56 -4.10 -28.16
N LYS A 44 -11.34 -3.25 -29.17
CA LYS A 44 -11.54 -3.59 -30.58
C LYS A 44 -10.35 -4.36 -31.15
N HIS A 45 -9.19 -4.32 -30.51
CA HIS A 45 -8.01 -5.08 -30.91
C HIS A 45 -8.01 -6.46 -30.22
N PRO A 46 -8.23 -7.57 -30.97
CA PRO A 46 -8.41 -8.90 -30.37
C PRO A 46 -7.23 -9.41 -29.55
N LYS A 47 -6.01 -8.90 -29.82
CA LYS A 47 -4.80 -9.22 -29.08
C LYS A 47 -4.76 -8.46 -27.75
N GLU A 48 -4.94 -7.15 -27.79
CA GLU A 48 -4.92 -6.29 -26.60
C GLU A 48 -6.05 -6.65 -25.62
N TYR A 49 -7.23 -6.98 -26.13
CA TYR A 49 -8.34 -7.47 -25.32
C TYR A 49 -7.96 -8.72 -24.49
N LYS A 50 -7.20 -9.66 -25.08
CA LYS A 50 -6.70 -10.84 -24.36
C LYS A 50 -5.60 -10.45 -23.36
N ASP A 51 -4.69 -9.57 -23.76
CA ASP A 51 -3.58 -9.13 -22.90
C ASP A 51 -4.06 -8.37 -21.65
N ARG A 52 -5.22 -7.70 -21.71
CA ARG A 52 -5.87 -7.08 -20.54
C ARG A 52 -6.07 -8.07 -19.38
N SER A 53 -6.48 -9.30 -19.67
CA SER A 53 -6.63 -10.35 -18.65
C SER A 53 -5.30 -10.78 -18.05
N SER A 54 -4.25 -10.86 -18.88
CA SER A 54 -2.88 -11.16 -18.45
C SER A 54 -2.35 -10.07 -17.52
N PHE A 55 -2.61 -8.79 -17.83
CA PHE A 55 -2.29 -7.67 -16.96
C PHE A 55 -2.92 -7.83 -15.57
N PHE A 56 -4.22 -8.13 -15.49
CA PHE A 56 -4.88 -8.32 -14.20
C PHE A 56 -4.38 -9.57 -13.44
N ASN A 57 -4.04 -10.65 -14.14
CA ASN A 57 -3.43 -11.83 -13.53
C ASN A 57 -2.07 -11.49 -12.88
N TRP A 58 -1.20 -10.78 -13.60
CA TRP A 58 0.10 -10.35 -13.07
C TRP A 58 -0.03 -9.30 -11.97
N TRP A 59 -0.96 -8.34 -12.12
CA TRP A 59 -1.29 -7.37 -11.08
C TRP A 59 -1.68 -8.06 -9.77
N TYR A 60 -2.63 -9.01 -9.84
CA TYR A 60 -3.09 -9.75 -8.68
C TYR A 60 -1.99 -10.62 -8.07
N PHE A 61 -1.23 -11.33 -8.91
CA PHE A 61 -0.10 -12.15 -8.47
C PHE A 61 0.94 -11.33 -7.70
N THR A 62 1.38 -10.19 -8.25
CA THR A 62 2.36 -9.31 -7.60
C THR A 62 1.79 -8.72 -6.31
N MET A 63 0.51 -8.35 -6.27
CA MET A 63 -0.14 -7.90 -5.03
C MET A 63 -0.12 -8.98 -3.94
N CYS A 64 -0.50 -10.22 -4.28
CA CYS A 64 -0.46 -11.33 -3.32
C CYS A 64 0.97 -11.65 -2.87
N ALA A 65 1.93 -11.68 -3.79
CA ALA A 65 3.34 -11.91 -3.47
C ALA A 65 3.91 -10.80 -2.56
N GLY A 66 3.58 -9.54 -2.82
CA GLY A 66 3.96 -8.40 -1.99
C GLY A 66 3.33 -8.45 -0.59
N CYS A 67 2.05 -8.83 -0.49
CA CYS A 67 1.39 -9.09 0.80
C CYS A 67 2.06 -10.23 1.56
N MET A 68 2.37 -11.34 0.91
CA MET A 68 3.07 -12.48 1.52
C MET A 68 4.44 -12.06 2.08
N ALA A 69 5.23 -11.33 1.28
CA ALA A 69 6.53 -10.82 1.68
C ALA A 69 6.42 -9.84 2.87
N THR A 70 5.40 -8.98 2.89
CA THR A 70 5.12 -8.06 4.01
C THR A 70 4.76 -8.83 5.28
N LEU A 71 3.90 -9.85 5.16
CA LEU A 71 3.50 -10.69 6.29
C LEU A 71 4.67 -11.48 6.88
N TRP A 72 5.62 -11.92 6.05
CA TRP A 72 6.77 -12.69 6.53
C TRP A 72 7.91 -11.80 7.04
N ILE A 73 8.32 -10.83 6.24
CA ILE A 73 9.54 -10.04 6.48
C ILE A 73 9.25 -8.87 7.41
N LEU A 74 8.24 -8.05 7.08
CA LEU A 74 7.99 -6.82 7.84
C LEU A 74 7.40 -7.10 9.23
N ASN A 75 6.53 -8.10 9.38
CA ASN A 75 6.03 -8.47 10.71
C ASN A 75 7.16 -9.01 11.59
N TYR A 76 8.02 -9.88 11.05
CA TYR A 76 9.21 -10.33 11.79
C TYR A 76 10.09 -9.15 12.26
N ILE A 77 10.29 -8.14 11.40
CA ILE A 77 11.06 -6.93 11.74
C ILE A 77 10.35 -6.08 12.80
N GLN A 78 9.03 -5.98 12.77
CA GLN A 78 8.26 -5.23 13.76
C GLN A 78 8.28 -5.91 15.13
N ASP A 79 8.19 -7.24 15.16
CA ASP A 79 8.11 -8.02 16.40
C ASP A 79 9.47 -8.26 17.07
N ASN A 80 10.58 -8.30 16.31
CA ASN A 80 11.90 -8.66 16.83
C ASN A 80 12.85 -7.45 16.97
N PRO A 81 13.40 -6.86 15.89
CA PRO A 81 14.38 -5.79 16.02
C PRO A 81 13.79 -4.43 16.43
N SER A 82 12.75 -3.91 15.77
CA SER A 82 12.10 -2.65 16.15
C SER A 82 10.94 -2.28 15.21
N TRP A 83 9.86 -1.72 15.79
CA TRP A 83 8.82 -1.00 15.06
C TRP A 83 9.34 0.18 14.24
N VAL A 84 10.39 0.87 14.70
CA VAL A 84 10.97 2.01 13.97
C VAL A 84 11.56 1.56 12.63
N LEU A 85 12.24 0.41 12.60
CA LEU A 85 12.74 -0.18 11.36
C LEU A 85 11.59 -0.70 10.50
N GLY A 86 10.59 -1.33 11.12
CA GLY A 86 9.40 -1.84 10.45
C GLY A 86 8.63 -0.76 9.68
N PHE A 87 8.49 0.46 10.22
CA PHE A 87 7.90 1.59 9.51
C PHE A 87 8.91 2.37 8.65
N GLY A 88 10.19 2.36 9.01
CA GLY A 88 11.26 3.01 8.26
C GLY A 88 11.47 2.41 6.87
N ILE A 89 11.42 1.09 6.74
CA ILE A 89 11.60 0.39 5.45
C ILE A 89 10.54 0.82 4.41
N PRO A 90 9.21 0.73 4.68
CA PRO A 90 8.18 1.25 3.78
C PRO A 90 8.35 2.74 3.46
N ARG A 91 8.76 3.58 4.43
CA ARG A 91 9.00 5.00 4.20
C ARG A 91 10.08 5.23 3.13
N VAL A 92 11.21 4.53 3.23
CA VAL A 92 12.30 4.63 2.24
C VAL A 92 11.85 4.10 0.88
N ALA A 93 11.13 2.97 0.85
CA ALA A 93 10.59 2.42 -0.40
C ALA A 93 9.64 3.40 -1.11
N MET A 94 8.77 4.08 -0.36
CA MET A 94 7.87 5.11 -0.91
C MET A 94 8.62 6.32 -1.45
N ILE A 95 9.69 6.77 -0.77
CA ILE A 95 10.53 7.87 -1.26
C ILE A 95 11.22 7.48 -2.58
N ILE A 96 11.79 6.27 -2.67
CA ILE A 96 12.42 5.77 -3.89
C ILE A 96 11.40 5.68 -5.04
N ALA A 97 10.20 5.16 -4.77
CA ALA A 97 9.14 5.07 -5.76
C ALA A 97 8.70 6.46 -6.27
N LEU A 98 8.54 7.44 -5.38
CA LEU A 98 8.17 8.81 -5.75
C LEU A 98 9.28 9.51 -6.54
N LEU A 99 10.55 9.33 -6.17
CA LEU A 99 11.67 9.93 -6.89
C LEU A 99 11.86 9.27 -8.27
N GLY A 100 11.67 7.96 -8.36
CA GLY A 100 11.80 7.22 -9.62
C GLY A 100 10.68 7.51 -10.63
N THR A 101 9.49 7.93 -10.19
CA THR A 101 8.42 8.36 -11.10
C THR A 101 8.52 9.82 -11.51
N MET A 102 9.36 10.61 -10.85
CA MET A 102 9.61 12.01 -11.19
C MET A 102 10.67 12.20 -12.28
N THR A 103 11.43 11.15 -12.62
CA THR A 103 12.44 11.13 -13.70
C THR A 103 11.88 10.54 -14.98
#